data_AF-A0A1G6VYJ2-F1
#
_entry.id   AF-A0A1G6VYJ2-F1
#
_cell.length_a   1.000
_cell.length_b   1.000
_cell.length_c   1.000
_cell.angle_alpha   90.00
_cell.angle_beta   90.00
_cell.angle_gamma   90.00
#
_symmetry.space_group_name_H-M   'P 1'
#
loop_
_entity.id
_entity.type
_entity.pdbx_description
1 polymer ?
#
loop_
_entity_poly.entity_id
_entity_poly.type
_entity_poly.pdbx_seq_one_letter_code
_entity_poly.pdbx_strand_id
1 'polypeptide(L)' 'MVTPPGWMETIDEWRRKQPDLPPRAEAIRRLVEKGLASE' A
#
# COMPACT_ATOMS: atom_id res chain seq x y z
N MET A 1 -4.98 10.74 11.17
CA MET A 1 -3.76 10.57 10.36
C MET A 1 -3.87 11.53 9.20
N VAL A 2 -2.94 12.47 9.05
CA VAL A 2 -2.89 13.37 7.89
C VAL A 2 -1.96 12.73 6.87
N THR A 3 -2.49 12.35 5.71
CA THR A 3 -1.69 11.82 4.61
C THR A 3 -1.58 12.88 3.50
N PRO A 4 -0.40 13.03 2.87
CA PRO A 4 -0.25 13.73 1.61
C PRO A 4 -1.40 13.47 0.61
N PRO A 5 -1.84 14.51 -0.14
CA PRO A 5 -2.84 14.34 -1.19
C PRO A 5 -2.45 13.24 -2.16
N GLY A 6 -3.42 12.41 -2.58
CA GLY A 6 -3.20 11.34 -3.57
C GLY A 6 -2.46 10.10 -3.07
N TRP A 7 -1.85 10.11 -1.87
CA TRP A 7 -1.15 8.92 -1.36
C TRP A 7 -2.10 7.72 -1.22
N MET A 8 -3.29 7.93 -0.67
CA MET A 8 -4.28 6.85 -0.53
C MET A 8 -4.73 6.28 -1.89
N GLU A 9 -4.78 7.11 -2.94
CA GLU A 9 -5.10 6.63 -4.30
C GLU A 9 -3.98 5.74 -4.86
N THR A 10 -2.71 6.10 -4.67
CA THR A 10 -1.58 5.26 -5.07
C THR A 10 -1.61 3.89 -4.39
N ILE A 11 -1.92 3.84 -3.09
CA ILE A 11 -2.08 2.57 -2.36
C ILE A 11 -3.30 1.80 -2.89
N ASP A 12 -4.41 2.48 -3.15
CA ASP A 12 -5.63 1.85 -3.69
C ASP A 12 -5.40 1.29 -5.11
N GLU A 13 -4.64 1.97 -5.96
CA GLU A 13 -4.25 1.45 -7.27
C GLU A 13 -3.34 0.23 -7.17
N TRP A 14 -2.37 0.26 -6.24
CA TRP A 14 -1.49 -0.88 -6.02
C TRP A 14 -2.25 -2.08 -5.49
N ARG A 15 -3.16 -1.90 -4.51
CA ARG A 15 -3.91 -3.02 -3.92
C ARG A 15 -4.87 -3.66 -4.92
N ARG A 16 -5.43 -2.88 -5.86
CA ARG A 16 -6.29 -3.39 -6.95
C ARG A 16 -5.60 -4.38 -7.88
N LYS A 17 -4.26 -4.34 -7.95
CA LYS A 17 -3.45 -5.26 -8.76
C LYS A 17 -3.11 -6.56 -8.01
N GLN A 18 -3.44 -6.65 -6.72
CA GLN A 18 -3.17 -7.85 -5.93
C GLN A 18 -4.31 -8.87 -6.10
N PRO A 19 -4.01 -10.17 -6.21
CA PRO A 19 -5.01 -11.20 -6.47
C PRO A 19 -6.01 -11.38 -5.33
N ASP A 20 -5.60 -11.09 -4.09
CA ASP A 20 -6.40 -11.20 -2.87
C ASP A 20 -7.08 -9.87 -2.47
N LEU A 21 -6.85 -8.79 -3.24
CA LEU A 21 -7.37 -7.44 -3.01
C LEU A 21 -7.33 -7.04 -1.51
N PRO A 22 -6.13 -6.92 -0.91
CA PRO A 22 -6.01 -6.78 0.53
C PRO A 22 -6.69 -5.50 1.05
N PRO A 23 -7.17 -5.51 2.31
CA PRO A 23 -7.58 -4.29 3.00
C PRO A 23 -6.45 -3.26 3.03
N ARG A 24 -6.79 -1.97 3.14
CA ARG A 24 -5.80 -0.87 3.08
C ARG A 24 -4.66 -1.02 4.09
N ALA A 25 -4.96 -1.44 5.31
CA ALA A 25 -3.95 -1.65 6.34
C ALA A 25 -2.93 -2.73 5.94
N GLU A 26 -3.41 -3.84 5.38
CA GLU A 26 -2.57 -4.93 4.89
C GLU A 26 -1.77 -4.52 3.65
N ALA A 27 -2.37 -3.73 2.76
CA ALA A 27 -1.66 -3.18 1.60
C ALA A 27 -0.48 -2.30 2.03
N ILE A 28 -0.68 -1.42 3.02
CA ILE A 28 0.39 -0.60 3.59
C ILE A 28 1.48 -1.48 4.21
N ARG A 29 1.11 -2.49 4.99
CA ARG A 29 2.06 -3.42 5.63
C ARG A 29 2.98 -4.08 4.59
N ARG A 30 2.40 -4.65 3.52
CA ARG A 30 3.16 -5.28 2.44
C ARG A 30 4.06 -4.30 1.69
N LEU A 31 3.59 -3.08 1.45
CA LEU A 31 4.40 -2.03 0.81
C LEU A 31 5.59 -1.62 1.68
N VAL A 32 5.40 -1.49 2.99
CA VAL A 32 6.50 -1.22 3.94
C VAL A 32 7.50 -2.37 3.97
N GLU A 33 7.03 -3.62 4.07
CA GLU A 33 7.91 -4.80 4.04
C GLU A 33 8.74 -4.87 2.76
N LYS A 34 8.14 -4.60 1.60
CA LYS A 34 8.86 -4.53 0.31
C LYS A 34 9.94 -3.45 0.32
N GLY A 35 9.66 -2.28 0.89
CA GLY A 35 10.62 -1.18 0.99
C GLY A 35 11.80 -1.55 1.90
N LEU A 36 11.51 -2.13 3.06
CA LEU A 36 12.54 -2.54 4.03
C LEU A 36 13.41 -3.70 3.54
N ALA A 37 12.88 -4.59 2.70
CA ALA A 37 13.65 -5.68 2.09
C ALA A 37 14.58 -5.23 0.95
N SER A 38 14.50 -3.96 0.53
CA SER A 38 15.34 -3.39 -0.53
C SER A 38 16.55 -2.59 0.00
N GLU A 39 16.76 -2.61 1.32
CA GLU A 39 17.95 -2.08 2.02
C GLU A 39 19.04 -3.14 2.20
#